data_AF-A0A094CI38-F1
#
_entry.id   AF-A0A094CI38-F1
#
_cell.length_a   1.000
_cell.length_b   1.000
_cell.length_c   1.000
_cell.angle_alpha   90.00
_cell.angle_beta   90.00
_cell.angle_gamma   90.00
#
_symmetry.space_group_name_H-M   'P 1'
#
loop_
_entity.id
_entity.type
_entity.pdbx_description
1 polymer ?
#
loop_
_entity_poly.entity_id
_entity_poly.type
_entity_poly.pdbx_seq_one_letter_code
_entity_poly.pdbx_strand_id
1 'polypeptide(L)'
;LASATLPATPARLMLQALHIRILLHSSPLPLSHTLATHLARKRWLAARSLQRINDALPASATDTSEEPLSPHLLALLAQDADAVLTDHAIATAHAMTWNIQPLPIEDRAIRSPLDALAASYSTSTLHSALESSLLPSTPTTSADLTTTLATALSTSPPGSTPHLRALTALSLFPPPDAGAANLATALAEAAARDPAPDSNLGIVTPKLLLRAGMGVEKDVQLALVCASTLQRLEHPLTRLRALTDIEGLARPEGLLGFAGCYAVLRALKGEGCSDSGSDSAAKALEALAGNLRVGIGGPGGEEVEKSVREGVVGVCVGVVRACVVVGGGGEDEVDAGYGSMTDE
;
A
#
# COMPACT_ATOMS: atom_id res chain seq x y z
N LEU A 1 21.31 -11.79 22.96
CA LEU A 1 21.80 -12.96 23.74
C LEU A 1 21.32 -12.97 25.20
N ALA A 2 21.27 -11.83 25.90
CA ALA A 2 20.73 -11.74 27.27
C ALA A 2 19.21 -12.06 27.42
N SER A 3 18.47 -12.26 26.32
CA SER A 3 17.06 -12.64 26.38
C SER A 3 16.81 -14.09 26.80
N ALA A 4 17.86 -14.92 26.91
CA ALA A 4 17.75 -16.30 27.38
C ALA A 4 17.92 -16.45 28.91
N THR A 5 18.36 -15.40 29.60
CA THR A 5 18.64 -15.42 31.05
C THR A 5 17.54 -14.80 31.90
N LEU A 6 16.44 -14.38 31.26
CA LEU A 6 15.29 -13.77 31.91
C LEU A 6 14.04 -14.63 31.64
N PRO A 7 12.94 -14.46 32.40
CA PRO A 7 11.69 -15.19 32.18
C PRO A 7 11.23 -15.11 30.72
N ALA A 8 10.59 -16.16 30.21
CA ALA A 8 10.14 -16.16 28.82
C ALA A 8 8.89 -15.27 28.67
N THR A 9 9.02 -14.14 27.97
CA THR A 9 7.87 -13.36 27.46
C THR A 9 7.62 -13.67 25.99
N PRO A 10 6.40 -13.41 25.45
CA PRO A 10 6.14 -13.49 24.02
C PRO A 10 7.13 -12.62 23.22
N ALA A 11 7.33 -11.37 23.65
CA ALA A 11 8.28 -10.44 23.03
C ALA A 11 9.71 -10.97 23.01
N ARG A 12 10.21 -11.53 24.12
CA ARG A 12 11.56 -12.10 24.21
C ARG A 12 11.72 -13.32 23.32
N LEU A 13 10.70 -14.18 23.22
CA LEU A 13 10.71 -15.35 22.35
C LEU A 13 10.69 -14.95 20.86
N MET A 14 9.92 -13.92 20.47
CA MET A 14 9.97 -13.32 19.13
C MET A 14 11.38 -12.78 18.82
N LEU A 15 11.97 -12.02 19.75
CA LEU A 15 13.31 -11.47 19.60
C LEU A 15 14.38 -12.58 19.52
N GLN A 16 14.22 -13.68 20.28
CA GLN A 16 15.08 -14.85 20.16
C GLN A 16 14.97 -15.49 18.76
N ALA A 17 13.76 -15.61 18.19
CA ALA A 17 13.58 -16.11 16.84
C ALA A 17 14.33 -15.25 15.81
N LEU A 18 14.20 -13.92 15.92
CA LEU A 18 14.93 -12.97 15.08
C LEU A 18 16.45 -13.11 15.26
N HIS A 19 16.95 -13.12 16.50
CA HIS A 19 18.39 -13.26 16.77
C HIS A 19 18.96 -14.56 16.22
N ILE A 20 18.23 -15.68 16.30
CA ILE A 20 18.66 -16.95 15.70
C ILE A 20 18.85 -16.80 14.19
N ARG A 21 17.89 -16.15 13.50
CA ARG A 21 18.02 -15.87 12.07
C ARG A 21 19.22 -14.97 11.79
N ILE A 22 19.34 -13.85 12.48
CA ILE A 22 20.46 -12.93 12.30
C ILE A 22 21.83 -13.61 12.48
N LEU A 23 22.02 -14.34 13.59
CA LEU A 23 23.31 -14.94 13.93
C LEU A 23 23.74 -16.05 12.98
N LEU A 24 22.77 -16.81 12.47
CA LEU A 24 23.05 -17.95 11.60
C LEU A 24 22.96 -17.59 10.11
N HIS A 25 22.36 -16.45 9.75
CA HIS A 25 22.28 -15.97 8.37
C HIS A 25 23.68 -15.66 7.79
N SER A 26 24.61 -15.14 8.61
CA SER A 26 25.98 -14.84 8.19
C SER A 26 26.95 -16.02 8.33
N SER A 27 26.48 -17.20 8.75
CA SER A 27 27.35 -18.35 8.98
C SER A 27 27.68 -19.07 7.67
N PRO A 28 28.97 -19.36 7.37
CA PRO A 28 29.40 -20.01 6.13
C PRO A 28 29.05 -21.50 6.05
N LEU A 29 28.37 -22.07 7.05
CA LEU A 29 28.02 -23.48 7.09
C LEU A 29 26.80 -23.76 6.20
N PRO A 30 26.82 -24.80 5.33
CA PRO A 30 25.75 -25.04 4.37
C PRO A 30 24.38 -25.38 4.99
N LEU A 31 24.36 -25.89 6.23
CA LEU A 31 23.14 -26.21 6.98
C LEU A 31 22.70 -25.09 7.93
N SER A 32 23.45 -23.97 8.00
CA SER A 32 23.16 -22.87 8.92
C SER A 32 21.77 -22.31 8.70
N HIS A 33 21.38 -22.08 7.44
CA HIS A 33 20.11 -21.48 7.07
C HIS A 33 18.92 -22.36 7.45
N THR A 34 18.95 -23.65 7.10
CA THR A 34 17.86 -24.60 7.43
C THR A 34 17.72 -24.82 8.94
N LEU A 35 18.84 -24.84 9.66
CA LEU A 35 18.79 -24.92 11.12
C LEU A 35 18.27 -23.62 11.74
N ALA A 36 18.66 -22.47 11.20
CA ALA A 36 18.20 -21.17 11.65
C ALA A 36 16.69 -21.01 11.48
N THR A 37 16.15 -21.36 10.31
CA THR A 37 14.71 -21.30 10.04
C THR A 37 13.95 -22.21 10.99
N HIS A 38 14.39 -23.46 11.18
CA HIS A 38 13.74 -24.41 12.08
C HIS A 38 13.77 -23.95 13.55
N LEU A 39 14.93 -23.50 14.04
CA LEU A 39 15.06 -23.01 15.42
C LEU A 39 14.28 -21.72 15.66
N ALA A 40 14.30 -20.79 14.71
CA ALA A 40 13.54 -19.55 14.79
C ALA A 40 12.03 -19.83 14.78
N ARG A 41 11.56 -20.72 13.89
CA ARG A 41 10.17 -21.16 13.85
C ARG A 41 9.73 -21.76 15.18
N LYS A 42 10.56 -22.61 15.80
CA LYS A 42 10.28 -23.18 17.12
C LYS A 42 10.10 -22.10 18.19
N ARG A 43 10.94 -21.05 18.19
CA ARG A 43 10.81 -19.93 19.15
C ARG A 43 9.59 -19.06 18.86
N TRP A 44 9.28 -18.79 17.60
CA TRP A 44 8.08 -18.05 17.20
C TRP A 44 6.79 -18.77 17.61
N LEU A 45 6.72 -20.09 17.39
CA LEU A 45 5.59 -20.91 17.82
C LEU A 45 5.47 -20.95 19.35
N ALA A 46 6.59 -21.02 20.07
CA ALA A 46 6.59 -20.93 21.53
C ALA A 46 6.05 -19.57 22.01
N ALA A 47 6.41 -18.47 21.35
CA ALA A 47 5.87 -17.14 21.64
C ALA A 47 4.35 -17.11 21.46
N ARG A 48 3.86 -17.69 20.36
CA ARG A 48 2.41 -17.77 20.07
C ARG A 48 1.67 -18.62 21.09
N SER A 49 2.24 -19.76 21.50
CA SER A 49 1.62 -20.60 22.54
C SER A 49 1.58 -19.89 23.89
N LEU A 50 2.63 -19.16 24.24
CA LEU A 50 2.71 -18.42 25.50
C LEU A 50 1.68 -17.28 25.51
N GLN A 51 1.56 -16.53 24.42
CA GLN A 51 0.55 -15.48 24.30
C GLN A 51 -0.87 -16.04 24.52
N ARG A 52 -1.21 -17.17 23.90
CA ARG A 52 -2.52 -17.81 24.08
C ARG A 52 -2.79 -18.25 25.52
N ILE A 53 -1.75 -18.70 26.24
CA ILE A 53 -1.86 -19.05 27.66
C ILE A 53 -2.11 -17.79 28.49
N ASN A 54 -1.38 -16.70 28.21
CA ASN A 54 -1.57 -15.42 28.88
C ASN A 54 -2.98 -14.86 28.65
N ASP A 55 -3.51 -14.96 27.43
CA ASP A 55 -4.86 -14.50 27.09
C ASP A 55 -5.96 -15.33 27.79
N ALA A 56 -5.68 -16.60 28.11
CA ALA A 56 -6.62 -17.51 28.78
C ALA A 56 -6.61 -17.38 30.32
N LEU A 57 -5.56 -16.81 30.89
CA LEU A 57 -5.41 -16.65 32.34
C LEU A 57 -6.18 -15.40 32.82
N PRO A 58 -6.88 -15.46 33.98
CA PRO A 58 -7.47 -14.28 34.58
C PRO A 58 -6.37 -13.28 34.94
N ALA A 59 -6.62 -11.97 34.75
CA ALA A 59 -5.66 -10.88 35.05
C ALA A 59 -5.13 -10.88 36.51
N SER A 60 -5.80 -11.59 37.42
CA SER A 60 -5.39 -11.80 38.82
C SER A 60 -4.26 -12.83 39.00
N ALA A 61 -3.97 -13.67 38.00
CA ALA A 61 -3.02 -14.79 38.07
C ALA A 61 -1.73 -14.55 37.25
N THR A 62 -1.70 -13.51 36.42
CA THR A 62 -0.51 -13.08 35.70
C THR A 62 0.30 -12.14 36.59
N ASP A 63 1.52 -12.54 36.99
CA ASP A 63 2.47 -11.66 37.66
C ASP A 63 2.60 -10.35 36.87
N THR A 64 2.15 -9.25 37.48
CA THR A 64 1.90 -7.92 36.89
C THR A 64 3.16 -7.15 36.48
N SER A 65 4.30 -7.82 36.29
CA SER A 65 5.58 -7.17 35.99
C SER A 65 5.94 -7.13 34.50
N GLU A 66 5.18 -7.79 33.62
CA GLU A 66 5.50 -7.86 32.19
C GLU A 66 4.59 -6.94 31.37
N GLU A 67 5.20 -5.99 30.66
CA GLU A 67 4.48 -5.07 29.77
C GLU A 67 3.80 -5.88 28.65
N PRO A 68 2.47 -5.71 28.45
CA PRO A 68 1.74 -6.45 27.43
C PRO A 68 2.30 -6.14 26.04
N LEU A 69 2.26 -7.15 25.17
CA LEU A 69 2.69 -6.98 23.79
C LEU A 69 1.78 -5.95 23.09
N SER A 70 2.35 -5.04 22.32
CA SER A 70 1.57 -4.03 21.60
C SER A 70 0.63 -4.68 20.57
N PRO A 71 -0.52 -4.05 20.24
CA PRO A 71 -1.51 -4.63 19.35
C PRO A 71 -0.97 -5.06 17.98
N HIS A 72 -0.07 -4.28 17.39
CA HIS A 72 0.50 -4.60 16.08
C HIS A 72 1.46 -5.79 16.11
N LEU A 73 2.19 -5.96 17.22
CA LEU A 73 3.06 -7.12 17.42
C LEU A 73 2.26 -8.38 17.75
N LEU A 74 1.09 -8.25 18.38
CA LEU A 74 0.14 -9.36 18.54
C LEU A 74 -0.38 -9.83 17.17
N ALA A 75 -0.79 -8.88 16.32
CA ALA A 75 -1.21 -9.17 14.96
C ALA A 75 -0.09 -9.83 14.14
N LEU A 76 1.16 -9.36 14.30
CA LEU A 76 2.33 -9.97 13.65
C LEU A 76 2.60 -11.39 14.16
N LEU A 77 2.50 -11.62 15.47
CA LEU A 77 2.73 -12.93 16.08
C LEU A 77 1.72 -13.99 15.60
N ALA A 78 0.52 -13.57 15.22
CA ALA A 78 -0.48 -14.44 14.60
C ALA A 78 -0.05 -14.96 13.22
N GLN A 79 0.80 -14.22 12.49
CA GLN A 79 1.26 -14.56 11.14
C GLN A 79 2.37 -15.61 11.14
N ASP A 80 2.47 -16.38 10.06
CA ASP A 80 3.44 -17.47 9.96
C ASP A 80 4.89 -17.01 10.05
N ALA A 81 5.71 -17.78 10.78
CA ALA A 81 7.08 -17.41 11.08
C ALA A 81 7.94 -17.23 9.83
N ASP A 82 7.72 -18.06 8.79
CA ASP A 82 8.49 -17.99 7.55
C ASP A 82 8.07 -16.81 6.67
N ALA A 83 6.81 -16.40 6.75
CA ALA A 83 6.30 -15.22 6.05
C ALA A 83 6.79 -13.91 6.70
N VAL A 84 6.94 -13.90 8.04
CA VAL A 84 7.45 -12.74 8.78
C VAL A 84 8.98 -12.66 8.73
N LEU A 85 9.68 -13.77 8.92
CA LEU A 85 11.14 -13.83 8.98
C LEU A 85 11.71 -14.07 7.58
N THR A 86 11.43 -13.19 6.62
CA THR A 86 12.08 -13.20 5.30
C THR A 86 13.50 -12.66 5.41
N ASP A 87 14.37 -13.01 4.45
CA ASP A 87 15.76 -12.54 4.48
C ASP A 87 15.85 -11.02 4.36
N HIS A 88 14.93 -10.40 3.61
CA HIS A 88 14.80 -8.95 3.54
C HIS A 88 14.42 -8.35 4.91
N ALA A 89 13.41 -8.90 5.60
CA ALA A 89 13.00 -8.44 6.92
C ALA A 89 14.11 -8.63 7.98
N ILE A 90 14.90 -9.70 7.85
CA ILE A 90 16.06 -9.96 8.72
C ILE A 90 17.16 -8.93 8.46
N ALA A 91 17.44 -8.61 7.20
CA ALA A 91 18.44 -7.61 6.83
C ALA A 91 18.06 -6.21 7.33
N THR A 92 16.79 -5.80 7.22
CA THR A 92 16.31 -4.51 7.72
C THR A 92 16.37 -4.44 9.26
N ALA A 93 15.94 -5.50 9.94
CA ALA A 93 16.05 -5.59 11.39
C ALA A 93 17.50 -5.59 11.87
N HIS A 94 18.41 -6.29 11.16
CA HIS A 94 19.85 -6.26 11.42
C HIS A 94 20.41 -4.84 11.27
N ALA A 95 20.12 -4.17 10.15
CA ALA A 95 20.56 -2.79 9.92
C ALA A 95 20.13 -1.86 11.06
N MET A 96 18.89 -1.99 11.54
CA MET A 96 18.38 -1.24 12.68
C MET A 96 19.15 -1.56 13.99
N THR A 97 19.39 -2.83 14.29
CA THR A 97 20.08 -3.23 15.53
C THR A 97 21.53 -2.74 15.61
N TRP A 98 22.24 -2.64 14.48
CA TRP A 98 23.63 -2.17 14.44
C TRP A 98 23.79 -0.73 13.93
N ASN A 99 22.69 -0.02 13.71
CA ASN A 99 22.69 1.34 13.16
C ASN A 99 23.47 1.45 11.84
N ILE A 100 23.37 0.41 10.99
CA ILE A 100 24.07 0.32 9.71
C ILE A 100 23.22 1.04 8.66
N GLN A 101 23.84 1.96 7.92
CA GLN A 101 23.16 2.66 6.84
C GLN A 101 23.01 1.78 5.57
N PRO A 102 21.89 1.92 4.84
CA PRO A 102 20.75 2.78 5.16
C PRO A 102 19.91 2.17 6.29
N LEU A 103 19.60 2.96 7.31
CA LEU A 103 18.56 2.59 8.25
C LEU A 103 17.25 2.45 7.46
N PRO A 104 16.40 1.45 7.78
CA PRO A 104 15.09 1.32 7.14
C PRO A 104 14.22 2.52 7.49
N ILE A 105 14.36 3.57 6.67
CA ILE A 105 13.58 4.81 6.64
C ILE A 105 13.77 5.63 7.92
N GLU A 106 13.83 6.96 7.82
CA GLU A 106 13.85 7.89 8.97
C GLU A 106 12.49 7.91 9.70
N ASP A 107 11.84 6.75 9.81
CA ASP A 107 10.54 6.59 10.40
C ASP A 107 10.65 6.53 11.91
N ARG A 108 10.41 7.67 12.56
CA ARG A 108 10.47 7.83 14.01
C ARG A 108 9.53 6.86 14.77
N ALA A 109 8.50 6.32 14.12
CA ALA A 109 7.59 5.37 14.75
C ALA A 109 8.21 3.97 14.91
N ILE A 110 9.19 3.60 14.07
CA ILE A 110 9.88 2.31 14.12
C ILE A 110 11.01 2.42 15.16
N ARG A 111 10.78 1.90 16.37
CA ARG A 111 11.70 2.08 17.51
C ARG A 111 12.37 0.81 18.00
N SER A 112 11.92 -0.36 17.55
CA SER A 112 12.49 -1.66 17.91
C SER A 112 12.71 -2.55 16.68
N PRO A 113 13.62 -3.54 16.77
CA PRO A 113 13.81 -4.50 15.67
C PRO A 113 12.57 -5.35 15.38
N LEU A 114 11.67 -5.52 16.36
CA LEU A 114 10.38 -6.16 16.13
C LEU A 114 9.43 -5.23 15.35
N ASP A 115 9.50 -3.91 15.58
CA ASP A 115 8.76 -2.94 14.76
C ASP A 115 9.28 -2.91 13.32
N ALA A 116 10.59 -3.07 13.11
CA ALA A 116 11.16 -3.18 11.77
C ALA A 116 10.66 -4.44 11.02
N LEU A 117 10.55 -5.58 11.72
CA LEU A 117 9.92 -6.79 11.16
C LEU A 117 8.44 -6.55 10.82
N ALA A 118 7.69 -5.94 11.74
CA ALA A 118 6.29 -5.57 11.53
C ALA A 118 6.11 -4.67 10.30
N ALA A 119 6.93 -3.62 10.20
CA ALA A 119 6.95 -2.70 9.07
C ALA A 119 7.28 -3.39 7.75
N SER A 120 8.31 -4.27 7.74
CA SER A 120 8.71 -5.01 6.55
C SER A 120 7.62 -6.00 6.09
N TYR A 121 7.04 -6.75 7.02
CA TYR A 121 5.94 -7.68 6.74
C TYR A 121 4.71 -6.95 6.20
N SER A 122 4.30 -5.86 6.87
CA SER A 122 3.18 -5.04 6.44
C SER A 122 3.39 -4.48 5.03
N THR A 123 4.59 -3.96 4.74
CA THR A 123 4.93 -3.43 3.41
C THR A 123 4.87 -4.51 2.33
N SER A 124 5.43 -5.69 2.58
CA SER A 124 5.39 -6.81 1.62
C SER A 124 3.96 -7.33 1.40
N THR A 125 3.15 -7.38 2.46
CA THR A 125 1.75 -7.81 2.41
C THR A 125 0.91 -6.81 1.61
N LEU A 126 1.09 -5.52 1.89
CA LEU A 126 0.46 -4.42 1.17
C LEU A 126 0.85 -4.45 -0.31
N HIS A 127 2.14 -4.61 -0.62
CA HIS A 127 2.62 -4.68 -1.99
C HIS A 127 1.92 -5.80 -2.77
N SER A 128 1.90 -7.01 -2.20
CA SER A 128 1.22 -8.16 -2.81
C SER A 128 -0.28 -7.91 -3.04
N ALA A 129 -0.96 -7.29 -2.06
CA ALA A 129 -2.36 -6.94 -2.17
C ALA A 129 -2.63 -5.91 -3.29
N LEU A 130 -1.80 -4.86 -3.39
CA LEU A 130 -1.93 -3.84 -4.41
C LEU A 130 -1.60 -4.37 -5.81
N GLU A 131 -0.58 -5.20 -5.98
CA GLU A 131 -0.31 -5.87 -7.26
C GLU A 131 -1.50 -6.73 -7.71
N SER A 132 -2.10 -7.48 -6.77
CA SER A 132 -3.30 -8.27 -7.07
C SER A 132 -4.47 -7.40 -7.53
N SER A 133 -4.59 -6.17 -7.01
CA SER A 133 -5.64 -5.22 -7.41
C SER A 133 -5.47 -4.73 -8.85
N LEU A 134 -4.24 -4.71 -9.37
CA LEU A 134 -3.90 -4.27 -10.73
C LEU A 134 -4.19 -5.34 -11.79
N LEU A 135 -4.36 -6.61 -11.40
CA LEU A 135 -4.59 -7.70 -12.34
C LEU A 135 -5.93 -7.52 -13.09
N PRO A 136 -5.94 -7.50 -14.44
CA PRO A 136 -7.15 -7.27 -15.25
C PRO A 136 -8.22 -8.36 -15.17
N SER A 137 -7.85 -9.57 -14.74
CA SER A 137 -8.61 -10.80 -15.01
C SER A 137 -9.00 -11.60 -13.77
N THR A 138 -8.56 -11.19 -12.58
CA THR A 138 -8.87 -11.91 -11.36
C THR A 138 -10.09 -11.30 -10.69
N PRO A 139 -11.20 -12.04 -10.53
CA PRO A 139 -12.14 -11.76 -9.47
C PRO A 139 -11.46 -12.18 -8.16
N THR A 140 -10.34 -11.55 -7.79
CA THR A 140 -9.92 -11.53 -6.39
C THR A 140 -11.12 -10.97 -5.67
N THR A 141 -11.85 -11.85 -4.98
CA THR A 141 -13.03 -11.49 -4.21
C THR A 141 -12.62 -10.27 -3.41
N SER A 142 -13.33 -9.15 -3.54
CA SER A 142 -12.99 -7.91 -2.81
C SER A 142 -12.75 -8.17 -1.32
N ALA A 143 -13.38 -9.21 -0.77
CA ALA A 143 -13.13 -9.77 0.56
C ALA A 143 -11.67 -10.22 0.81
N ASP A 144 -11.00 -10.92 -0.12
CA ASP A 144 -9.61 -11.39 0.05
C ASP A 144 -8.62 -10.21 0.04
N LEU A 145 -8.84 -9.25 -0.86
CA LEU A 145 -8.05 -8.02 -0.92
C LEU A 145 -8.23 -7.18 0.36
N THR A 146 -9.47 -6.95 0.78
CA THR A 146 -9.75 -6.19 2.02
C THR A 146 -9.18 -6.90 3.26
N THR A 147 -9.22 -8.23 3.32
CA THR A 147 -8.62 -9.01 4.42
C THR A 147 -7.10 -8.89 4.45
N THR A 148 -6.44 -8.96 3.29
CA THR A 148 -4.98 -8.79 3.21
C THR A 148 -4.55 -7.37 3.55
N LEU A 149 -5.30 -6.35 3.11
CA LEU A 149 -5.06 -4.96 3.50
C LEU A 149 -5.29 -4.72 5.00
N ALA A 150 -6.33 -5.31 5.59
CA ALA A 150 -6.59 -5.25 7.03
C ALA A 150 -5.48 -5.95 7.83
N THR A 151 -4.92 -7.03 7.28
CA THR A 151 -3.75 -7.71 7.85
C THR A 151 -2.51 -6.81 7.78
N ALA A 152 -2.27 -6.13 6.66
CA ALA A 152 -1.18 -5.18 6.52
C ALA A 152 -1.33 -4.00 7.51
N LEU A 153 -2.53 -3.45 7.68
CA LEU A 153 -2.79 -2.37 8.63
C LEU A 153 -2.58 -2.84 10.08
N SER A 154 -3.18 -3.96 10.47
CA SER A 154 -3.08 -4.45 11.85
C SER A 154 -1.67 -4.83 12.27
N THR A 155 -0.83 -5.29 11.34
CA THR A 155 0.58 -5.64 11.61
C THR A 155 1.52 -4.44 11.57
N SER A 156 1.12 -3.33 10.96
CA SER A 156 1.96 -2.14 10.82
C SER A 156 2.16 -1.41 12.16
N PRO A 157 3.37 -0.89 12.45
CA PRO A 157 3.58 -0.07 13.63
C PRO A 157 2.77 1.24 13.55
N PRO A 158 2.03 1.63 14.60
CA PRO A 158 1.17 2.81 14.54
C PRO A 158 1.98 4.10 14.31
N GLY A 159 1.52 4.95 13.40
CA GLY A 159 2.20 6.20 13.04
C GLY A 159 3.41 6.03 12.11
N SER A 160 3.69 4.80 11.64
CA SER A 160 4.74 4.53 10.66
C SER A 160 4.26 4.72 9.22
N THR A 161 5.14 4.99 8.27
CA THR A 161 4.81 5.09 6.83
C THR A 161 4.07 3.86 6.29
N PRO A 162 4.46 2.62 6.61
CA PRO A 162 3.68 1.43 6.26
C PRO A 162 2.24 1.46 6.79
N HIS A 163 2.03 1.97 8.01
CA HIS A 163 0.69 2.10 8.60
C HIS A 163 -0.18 3.05 7.81
N LEU A 164 0.34 4.25 7.50
CA LEU A 164 -0.38 5.21 6.68
C LEU A 164 -0.68 4.63 5.29
N ARG A 165 0.31 4.01 4.62
CA ARG A 165 0.10 3.38 3.30
C ARG A 165 -1.00 2.32 3.36
N ALA A 166 -1.01 1.45 4.38
CA ALA A 166 -2.04 0.43 4.54
C ALA A 166 -3.43 1.04 4.76
N LEU A 167 -3.51 2.09 5.56
CA LEU A 167 -4.74 2.81 5.84
C LEU A 167 -5.26 3.52 4.57
N THR A 168 -4.39 4.13 3.77
CA THR A 168 -4.77 4.71 2.47
C THR A 168 -5.22 3.65 1.46
N ALA A 169 -4.63 2.46 1.45
CA ALA A 169 -5.08 1.37 0.60
C ALA A 169 -6.49 0.88 1.01
N LEU A 170 -6.80 0.84 2.31
CA LEU A 170 -8.13 0.50 2.82
C LEU A 170 -9.19 1.58 2.54
N SER A 171 -8.81 2.81 2.25
CA SER A 171 -9.74 3.84 1.78
C SER A 171 -10.00 3.75 0.28
N LEU A 172 -9.05 3.22 -0.50
CA LEU A 172 -9.21 2.89 -1.93
C LEU A 172 -10.07 1.65 -2.15
N PHE A 173 -9.88 0.62 -1.33
CA PHE A 173 -10.58 -0.66 -1.42
C PHE A 173 -11.31 -0.97 -0.11
N PRO A 174 -12.34 -0.20 0.25
CA PRO A 174 -12.97 -0.33 1.55
C PRO A 174 -13.86 -1.58 1.63
N PRO A 175 -14.00 -2.19 2.82
CA PRO A 175 -15.14 -3.05 3.09
C PRO A 175 -16.45 -2.23 3.00
N PRO A 176 -17.61 -2.88 2.83
CA PRO A 176 -18.89 -2.18 2.74
C PRO A 176 -19.08 -1.24 3.93
N ASP A 177 -19.59 -0.04 3.67
CA ASP A 177 -19.89 1.03 4.63
C ASP A 177 -18.68 1.69 5.35
N ALA A 178 -17.45 1.22 5.14
CA ALA A 178 -16.27 1.74 5.86
C ALA A 178 -15.47 2.82 5.09
N GLY A 179 -15.77 3.06 3.81
CA GLY A 179 -14.95 3.91 2.93
C GLY A 179 -14.73 5.33 3.43
N ALA A 180 -15.80 6.02 3.82
CA ALA A 180 -15.73 7.39 4.33
C ALA A 180 -14.96 7.49 5.65
N ALA A 181 -15.14 6.53 6.55
CA ALA A 181 -14.44 6.46 7.82
C ALA A 181 -12.94 6.23 7.63
N ASN A 182 -12.57 5.27 6.78
CA ASN A 182 -11.17 4.96 6.45
C ASN A 182 -10.48 6.15 5.76
N LEU A 183 -11.16 6.86 4.85
CA LEU A 183 -10.60 8.06 4.25
C LEU A 183 -10.37 9.15 5.30
N ALA A 184 -11.34 9.39 6.18
CA ALA A 184 -11.23 10.42 7.21
C ALA A 184 -10.06 10.15 8.17
N THR A 185 -9.87 8.90 8.60
CA THR A 185 -8.74 8.51 9.45
C THR A 185 -7.40 8.64 8.70
N ALA A 186 -7.37 8.31 7.41
CA ALA A 186 -6.18 8.43 6.58
C ALA A 186 -5.71 9.89 6.45
N LEU A 187 -6.67 10.78 6.18
CA LEU A 187 -6.42 12.21 6.06
C LEU A 187 -5.98 12.82 7.40
N ALA A 188 -6.57 12.38 8.51
CA ALA A 188 -6.17 12.83 9.84
C ALA A 188 -4.73 12.40 10.17
N GLU A 189 -4.35 11.16 9.87
CA GLU A 189 -2.98 10.68 10.09
C GLU A 189 -1.98 11.36 9.17
N ALA A 190 -2.32 11.57 7.90
CA ALA A 190 -1.49 12.33 6.96
C ALA A 190 -1.28 13.77 7.43
N ALA A 191 -2.35 14.46 7.86
CA ALA A 191 -2.28 15.83 8.37
C ALA A 191 -1.45 15.94 9.66
N ALA A 192 -1.42 14.91 10.50
CA ALA A 192 -0.62 14.88 11.73
C ALA A 192 0.89 14.78 11.46
N ARG A 193 1.31 14.39 10.25
CA ARG A 193 2.71 14.28 9.84
C ARG A 193 3.26 15.54 9.22
N ASP A 194 2.39 16.42 8.72
CA ASP A 194 2.82 17.71 8.23
C ASP A 194 3.21 18.60 9.41
N PRO A 195 4.35 19.32 9.31
CA PRO A 195 4.67 20.34 10.30
C PRO A 195 3.53 21.36 10.32
N ALA A 196 3.13 21.79 11.53
CA ALA A 196 2.08 22.80 11.67
C ALA A 196 2.39 23.99 10.75
N PRO A 197 1.43 24.45 9.92
CA PRO A 197 1.67 25.63 9.11
C PRO A 197 1.99 26.78 10.05
N ASP A 198 3.06 27.53 9.77
CA ASP A 198 3.30 28.81 10.43
C ASP A 198 1.99 29.60 10.39
N SER A 199 1.56 30.10 11.56
CA SER A 199 0.19 30.52 11.91
C SER A 199 -0.42 31.70 11.13
N ASN A 200 -0.04 31.92 9.86
CA ASN A 200 -0.39 33.11 9.07
C ASN A 200 -1.24 32.86 7.82
N LEU A 201 -1.79 31.65 7.60
CA LEU A 201 -2.68 31.39 6.46
C LEU A 201 -4.08 30.98 6.93
N GLY A 202 -5.00 31.95 6.85
CA GLY A 202 -6.40 31.80 7.22
C GLY A 202 -7.16 30.76 6.39
N ILE A 203 -8.16 30.15 7.06
CA ILE A 203 -9.23 29.29 6.53
C ILE A 203 -8.77 28.36 5.40
N VAL A 204 -8.18 27.23 5.81
CA VAL A 204 -7.82 26.14 4.91
C VAL A 204 -9.06 25.26 4.70
N THR A 205 -9.60 25.25 3.47
CA THR A 205 -10.58 24.25 3.05
C THR A 205 -9.91 22.88 2.88
N PRO A 206 -10.61 21.74 3.06
CA PRO A 206 -10.02 20.40 2.98
C PRO A 206 -9.36 20.06 1.63
N LYS A 207 -9.62 20.87 0.58
CA LYS A 207 -8.92 20.77 -0.73
C LYS A 207 -7.45 21.21 -0.68
N LEU A 208 -6.99 21.91 0.35
CA LEU A 208 -5.62 22.38 0.47
C LEU A 208 -4.70 21.46 1.30
N LEU A 209 -5.24 20.51 2.07
CA LEU A 209 -4.43 19.68 2.98
C LEU A 209 -3.58 18.64 2.25
N LEU A 210 -3.98 18.20 1.05
CA LEU A 210 -3.24 17.16 0.31
C LEU A 210 -2.22 17.69 -0.70
N ARG A 211 -2.22 19.00 -1.00
CA ARG A 211 -1.42 19.56 -2.11
C ARG A 211 -0.07 20.13 -1.69
N ALA A 212 0.22 20.24 -0.39
CA ALA A 212 1.38 20.97 0.12
C ALA A 212 2.01 20.35 1.38
N GLY A 213 1.78 19.07 1.64
CA GLY A 213 2.38 18.39 2.78
C GLY A 213 3.81 17.97 2.50
N MET A 214 4.78 18.56 3.22
CA MET A 214 6.20 18.19 3.14
C MET A 214 6.50 16.88 3.88
N GLY A 215 5.56 16.37 4.70
CA GLY A 215 5.75 15.18 5.55
C GLY A 215 5.19 13.87 4.98
N VAL A 216 4.50 13.91 3.83
CA VAL A 216 3.81 12.75 3.25
C VAL A 216 4.33 12.47 1.84
N GLU A 217 4.56 11.19 1.53
CA GLU A 217 5.03 10.76 0.22
C GLU A 217 4.03 11.13 -0.90
N LYS A 218 4.54 11.52 -2.07
CA LYS A 218 3.69 11.91 -3.22
C LYS A 218 2.75 10.79 -3.65
N ASP A 219 3.20 9.54 -3.57
CA ASP A 219 2.41 8.38 -3.97
C ASP A 219 1.18 8.19 -3.07
N VAL A 220 1.37 8.38 -1.77
CA VAL A 220 0.30 8.40 -0.78
C VAL A 220 -0.67 9.56 -1.03
N GLN A 221 -0.15 10.77 -1.29
CA GLN A 221 -0.99 11.94 -1.56
C GLN A 221 -1.89 11.68 -2.77
N LEU A 222 -1.32 11.15 -3.86
CA LEU A 222 -2.06 10.79 -5.06
C LEU A 222 -3.14 9.74 -4.77
N ALA A 223 -2.81 8.71 -4.00
CA ALA A 223 -3.75 7.67 -3.62
C ALA A 223 -4.92 8.21 -2.76
N LEU A 224 -4.66 9.14 -1.83
CA LEU A 224 -5.70 9.80 -1.05
C LEU A 224 -6.62 10.66 -1.91
N VAL A 225 -6.06 11.36 -2.90
CA VAL A 225 -6.87 12.09 -3.89
C VAL A 225 -7.72 11.09 -4.69
N CYS A 226 -7.16 9.95 -5.13
CA CYS A 226 -7.90 8.91 -5.82
C CYS A 226 -9.06 8.35 -4.97
N ALA A 227 -8.82 8.03 -3.70
CA ALA A 227 -9.85 7.56 -2.77
C ALA A 227 -10.97 8.60 -2.57
N SER A 228 -10.61 9.88 -2.42
CA SER A 228 -11.58 10.98 -2.36
C SER A 228 -12.35 11.16 -3.68
N THR A 229 -11.71 10.94 -4.83
CA THR A 229 -12.40 11.01 -6.13
C THR A 229 -13.40 9.87 -6.29
N LEU A 230 -13.07 8.65 -5.88
CA LEU A 230 -13.99 7.51 -5.93
C LEU A 230 -15.28 7.79 -5.15
N GLN A 231 -15.17 8.26 -3.91
CA GLN A 231 -16.35 8.63 -3.10
C GLN A 231 -17.19 9.74 -3.75
N ARG A 232 -16.56 10.69 -4.44
CA ARG A 232 -17.29 11.79 -5.11
C ARG A 232 -17.92 11.38 -6.42
N LEU A 233 -17.43 10.32 -7.08
CA LEU A 233 -18.01 9.76 -8.30
C LEU A 233 -19.34 9.05 -8.00
N GLU A 234 -19.46 8.43 -6.82
CA GLU A 234 -20.69 7.78 -6.34
C GLU A 234 -21.86 8.75 -6.14
N HIS A 235 -21.58 10.04 -5.94
CA HIS A 235 -22.60 11.06 -5.67
C HIS A 235 -22.83 11.98 -6.89
N PRO A 236 -24.08 12.10 -7.39
CA PRO A 236 -24.36 12.83 -8.63
C PRO A 236 -24.01 14.32 -8.54
N LEU A 237 -24.18 14.93 -7.36
CA LEU A 237 -23.90 16.36 -7.14
C LEU A 237 -22.41 16.71 -7.20
N THR A 238 -21.53 15.77 -6.88
CA THR A 238 -20.08 15.98 -6.87
C THR A 238 -19.36 15.38 -8.07
N ARG A 239 -20.07 14.59 -8.87
CA ARG A 239 -19.53 13.81 -9.99
C ARG A 239 -18.83 14.67 -11.04
N LEU A 240 -19.47 15.72 -11.56
CA LEU A 240 -18.86 16.60 -12.56
C LEU A 240 -17.54 17.23 -12.06
N ARG A 241 -17.51 17.63 -10.78
CA ARG A 241 -16.30 18.17 -10.16
C ARG A 241 -15.22 17.10 -9.93
N ALA A 242 -15.62 15.85 -9.70
CA ALA A 242 -14.69 14.74 -9.61
C ALA A 242 -14.03 14.50 -10.98
N LEU A 243 -14.80 14.52 -12.08
CA LEU A 243 -14.28 14.37 -13.44
C LEU A 243 -13.22 15.44 -13.78
N THR A 244 -13.49 16.71 -13.47
CA THR A 244 -12.50 17.79 -13.69
C THR A 244 -11.26 17.64 -12.81
N ASP A 245 -11.41 17.13 -11.59
CA ASP A 245 -10.27 16.91 -10.69
C ASP A 245 -9.39 15.73 -11.18
N ILE A 246 -9.98 14.74 -11.88
CA ILE A 246 -9.28 13.58 -12.45
C ILE A 246 -8.33 13.99 -13.58
N GLU A 247 -8.73 14.92 -14.43
CA GLU A 247 -7.88 15.48 -15.50
C GLU A 247 -6.59 16.11 -14.93
N GLY A 248 -6.67 16.67 -13.72
CA GLY A 248 -5.55 17.32 -13.03
C GLY A 248 -4.73 16.40 -12.11
N LEU A 249 -4.98 15.08 -12.13
CA LEU A 249 -4.22 14.14 -11.30
C LEU A 249 -2.75 14.10 -11.73
N ALA A 250 -1.86 14.08 -10.74
CA ALA A 250 -0.44 13.89 -10.97
C ALA A 250 -0.17 12.49 -11.54
N ARG A 251 0.91 12.36 -12.31
CA ARG A 251 1.37 11.06 -12.78
C ARG A 251 1.78 10.19 -11.58
N PRO A 252 1.30 8.94 -11.47
CA PRO A 252 1.72 8.04 -10.41
C PRO A 252 3.19 7.64 -10.57
N GLU A 253 3.90 7.51 -9.43
CA GLU A 253 5.32 7.16 -9.36
C GLU A 253 5.59 5.90 -8.52
N GLY A 254 4.58 5.36 -7.81
CA GLY A 254 4.69 4.13 -7.05
C GLY A 254 3.43 3.27 -7.10
N LEU A 255 3.53 2.07 -6.52
CA LEU A 255 2.48 1.04 -6.58
C LEU A 255 1.14 1.49 -6.00
N LEU A 256 1.15 2.28 -4.92
CA LEU A 256 -0.07 2.75 -4.27
C LEU A 256 -0.79 3.79 -5.15
N GLY A 257 -0.05 4.70 -5.78
CA GLY A 257 -0.59 5.62 -6.77
C GLY A 257 -1.09 4.89 -8.02
N PHE A 258 -0.37 3.87 -8.51
CA PHE A 258 -0.84 3.05 -9.64
C PHE A 258 -2.17 2.37 -9.31
N ALA A 259 -2.29 1.73 -8.15
CA ALA A 259 -3.51 1.08 -7.71
C ALA A 259 -4.67 2.09 -7.58
N GLY A 260 -4.41 3.27 -7.00
CA GLY A 260 -5.41 4.34 -6.87
C GLY A 260 -5.91 4.86 -8.22
N CYS A 261 -5.00 5.22 -9.13
CA CYS A 261 -5.36 5.68 -10.47
C CYS A 261 -6.11 4.60 -11.27
N TYR A 262 -5.69 3.35 -11.14
CA TYR A 262 -6.32 2.23 -11.84
C TYR A 262 -7.72 1.91 -11.29
N ALA A 263 -7.93 2.05 -9.98
CA ALA A 263 -9.26 1.93 -9.37
C ALA A 263 -10.23 3.01 -9.90
N VAL A 264 -9.78 4.27 -9.98
CA VAL A 264 -10.56 5.36 -10.59
C VAL A 264 -10.88 5.08 -12.06
N LEU A 265 -9.90 4.60 -12.83
CA LEU A 265 -10.08 4.22 -14.23
C LEU A 265 -11.17 3.13 -14.39
N ARG A 266 -11.14 2.12 -13.53
CA ARG A 266 -12.13 1.03 -13.52
C ARG A 266 -13.53 1.53 -13.15
N ALA A 267 -13.64 2.40 -12.14
CA ALA A 267 -14.91 2.99 -11.74
C ALA A 267 -15.55 3.76 -12.90
N LEU A 268 -14.78 4.61 -13.58
CA LEU A 268 -15.24 5.37 -14.75
C LEU A 268 -15.64 4.46 -15.92
N LYS A 269 -14.94 3.35 -16.15
CA LYS A 269 -15.28 2.37 -17.20
C LYS A 269 -16.56 1.59 -16.89
N GLY A 270 -16.79 1.25 -15.62
CA GLY A 270 -17.91 0.41 -15.19
C GLY A 270 -19.27 1.10 -15.25
N GLU A 271 -19.33 2.42 -15.10
CA GLU A 271 -20.59 3.17 -15.03
C GLU A 271 -21.27 3.40 -16.39
N GLY A 272 -20.64 3.00 -17.50
CA GLY A 272 -21.17 3.19 -18.85
C GLY A 272 -21.23 4.66 -19.26
N CYS A 273 -20.87 4.97 -20.50
CA CYS A 273 -20.87 6.33 -21.05
C CYS A 273 -22.31 6.80 -21.39
N SER A 274 -23.28 6.54 -20.50
CA SER A 274 -24.71 6.51 -20.85
C SER A 274 -25.47 7.81 -20.61
N ASP A 275 -24.85 8.87 -20.09
CA ASP A 275 -25.56 10.13 -19.84
C ASP A 275 -24.64 11.37 -19.94
N SER A 276 -25.26 12.51 -20.23
CA SER A 276 -24.84 13.92 -20.49
C SER A 276 -23.47 14.49 -20.02
N GLY A 277 -22.63 13.72 -19.33
CA GLY A 277 -21.21 14.00 -19.04
C GLY A 277 -20.23 13.12 -19.83
N SER A 278 -20.64 12.53 -20.96
CA SER A 278 -19.81 11.62 -21.77
C SER A 278 -18.48 12.24 -22.17
N ASP A 279 -18.45 13.51 -22.55
CA ASP A 279 -17.24 14.18 -23.04
C ASP A 279 -16.24 14.47 -21.93
N SER A 280 -16.71 14.92 -20.76
CA SER A 280 -15.82 15.14 -19.60
C SER A 280 -15.36 13.82 -19.00
N ALA A 281 -16.20 12.79 -18.99
CA ALA A 281 -15.80 11.44 -18.59
C ALA A 281 -14.78 10.83 -19.56
N ALA A 282 -14.95 11.03 -20.87
CA ALA A 282 -14.00 10.56 -21.89
C ALA A 282 -12.65 11.27 -21.78
N LYS A 283 -12.63 12.59 -21.59
CA LYS A 283 -11.38 13.37 -21.37
C LYS A 283 -10.68 12.94 -20.07
N ALA A 284 -11.42 12.80 -18.98
CA ALA A 284 -10.88 12.32 -17.71
C ALA A 284 -10.31 10.89 -17.84
N LEU A 285 -11.02 9.99 -18.55
CA LEU A 285 -10.57 8.63 -18.84
C LEU A 285 -9.28 8.63 -19.67
N GLU A 286 -9.22 9.43 -20.73
CA GLU A 286 -8.06 9.53 -21.61
C GLU A 286 -6.83 10.06 -20.85
N ALA A 287 -7.00 11.15 -20.11
CA ALA A 287 -5.93 11.76 -19.30
C ALA A 287 -5.41 10.77 -18.25
N LEU A 288 -6.31 10.10 -17.52
CA LEU A 288 -5.96 9.12 -16.50
C LEU A 288 -5.26 7.90 -17.09
N ALA A 289 -5.78 7.35 -18.19
CA ALA A 289 -5.17 6.21 -18.89
C ALA A 289 -3.78 6.57 -19.43
N GLY A 290 -3.61 7.78 -19.99
CA GLY A 290 -2.33 8.30 -20.45
C GLY A 290 -1.31 8.40 -19.31
N ASN A 291 -1.68 9.06 -18.21
CA ASN A 291 -0.82 9.23 -17.04
C ASN A 291 -0.44 7.89 -16.39
N LEU A 292 -1.41 6.99 -16.21
CA LEU A 292 -1.17 5.67 -15.63
C LEU A 292 -0.25 4.83 -16.53
N ARG A 293 -0.47 4.82 -17.84
CA ARG A 293 0.37 4.09 -18.81
C ARG A 293 1.82 4.55 -18.77
N VAL A 294 2.04 5.87 -18.76
CA VAL A 294 3.39 6.45 -18.71
C VAL A 294 4.04 6.20 -17.35
N GLY A 295 3.28 6.33 -16.25
CA GLY A 295 3.79 6.09 -14.90
C GLY A 295 4.23 4.64 -14.71
N ILE A 296 3.35 3.68 -14.97
CA ILE A 296 3.62 2.25 -14.74
C ILE A 296 4.62 1.68 -15.76
N GLY A 297 4.73 2.29 -16.95
CA GLY A 297 5.77 1.95 -17.92
C GLY A 297 7.14 2.58 -17.62
N GLY A 298 7.21 3.50 -16.66
CA GLY A 298 8.42 4.20 -16.25
C GLY A 298 9.17 3.53 -15.09
N PRO A 299 10.13 4.23 -14.46
CA PRO A 299 10.97 3.67 -13.40
C PRO A 299 10.16 3.29 -12.15
N GLY A 300 9.09 4.03 -11.84
CA GLY A 300 8.20 3.71 -10.71
C GLY A 300 7.50 2.35 -10.85
N GLY A 301 7.29 1.89 -12.08
CA GLY A 301 6.69 0.60 -12.36
C GLY A 301 7.66 -0.58 -12.27
N GLU A 302 8.96 -0.37 -12.08
CA GLU A 302 9.95 -1.44 -11.99
C GLU A 302 9.70 -2.40 -10.84
N GLU A 303 9.14 -1.89 -9.73
CA GLU A 303 8.74 -2.66 -8.56
C GLU A 303 7.52 -3.57 -8.83
N VAL A 304 6.78 -3.32 -9.91
CA VAL A 304 5.58 -4.10 -10.28
C VAL A 304 5.99 -5.26 -11.19
N GLU A 305 5.45 -6.44 -10.92
CA GLU A 305 5.65 -7.63 -11.75
C GLU A 305 5.34 -7.34 -13.23
N LYS A 306 6.19 -7.87 -14.12
CA LYS A 306 6.20 -7.52 -15.54
C LYS A 306 4.86 -7.84 -16.23
N SER A 307 4.27 -9.00 -15.97
CA SER A 307 3.00 -9.39 -16.57
C SER A 307 1.83 -8.51 -16.08
N VAL A 308 1.83 -8.11 -14.80
CA VAL A 308 0.86 -7.16 -14.25
C VAL A 308 0.98 -5.82 -14.98
N ARG A 309 2.22 -5.32 -15.13
CA ARG A 309 2.52 -4.06 -15.83
C ARG A 309 2.03 -4.06 -17.27
N GLU A 310 2.35 -5.11 -18.02
CA GLU A 310 1.91 -5.29 -19.41
C GLU A 310 0.37 -5.35 -19.50
N GLY A 311 -0.29 -6.02 -18.56
CA GLY A 311 -1.75 -6.07 -18.46
C GLY A 311 -2.39 -4.70 -18.25
N VAL A 312 -1.89 -3.91 -17.30
CA VAL A 312 -2.38 -2.55 -17.04
C VAL A 312 -2.14 -1.64 -18.26
N VAL A 313 -0.95 -1.69 -18.86
CA VAL A 313 -0.62 -0.93 -20.08
C VAL A 313 -1.58 -1.29 -21.22
N GLY A 314 -1.88 -2.57 -21.41
CA GLY A 314 -2.86 -3.03 -22.40
C GLY A 314 -4.25 -2.45 -22.18
N VAL A 315 -4.72 -2.42 -20.92
CA VAL A 315 -6.00 -1.78 -20.57
C VAL A 315 -5.98 -0.29 -20.90
N CYS A 316 -4.93 0.44 -20.52
CA CYS A 316 -4.81 1.87 -20.80
C CYS A 316 -4.80 2.17 -22.30
N VAL A 317 -4.08 1.39 -23.11
CA VAL A 317 -4.08 1.53 -24.57
C VAL A 317 -5.48 1.30 -25.15
N GLY A 318 -6.19 0.29 -24.64
CA GLY A 318 -7.58 0.02 -25.04
C GLY A 318 -8.52 1.19 -24.72
N VAL A 319 -8.40 1.80 -23.53
CA VAL A 319 -9.20 2.97 -23.13
C VAL A 319 -8.91 4.16 -24.02
N VAL A 320 -7.64 4.53 -24.22
CA VAL A 320 -7.28 5.68 -25.07
C VAL A 320 -7.79 5.50 -26.50
N ARG A 321 -7.67 4.30 -27.09
CA ARG A 321 -8.22 4.01 -28.42
C ARG A 321 -9.74 4.18 -28.47
N ALA A 322 -10.46 3.69 -27.45
CA ALA A 322 -11.91 3.83 -27.40
C ALA A 322 -12.34 5.31 -27.27
N CYS A 323 -11.63 6.11 -26.47
CA CYS A 323 -11.90 7.54 -26.33
C CYS A 323 -11.67 8.32 -27.64
N VAL A 324 -10.61 8.00 -28.39
CA VAL A 324 -10.31 8.66 -29.68
C VAL A 324 -11.37 8.33 -30.75
N VAL A 325 -11.84 7.08 -30.79
CA VAL A 325 -12.89 6.66 -31.74
C VAL A 325 -14.25 7.29 -31.42
N VAL A 326 -14.52 7.61 -30.14
CA VAL A 326 -15.76 8.28 -29.73
C VAL A 326 -15.68 9.82 -29.87
N GLY A 327 -14.48 10.40 -29.72
CA GLY A 327 -14.25 11.85 -29.78
C GLY A 327 -13.88 12.40 -31.17
N GLY A 328 -13.64 11.52 -32.16
CA GLY A 328 -13.18 11.91 -33.49
C GLY A 328 -13.94 11.19 -34.60
N GLY A 329 -14.92 11.88 -35.17
CA GLY A 329 -15.49 11.57 -36.47
C GLY A 329 -16.67 10.60 -36.43
N GLY A 330 -17.83 11.12 -36.81
CA GLY A 330 -18.75 10.31 -37.60
C GLY A 330 -17.98 9.72 -38.80
N GLU A 331 -18.48 8.61 -39.30
CA GLU A 331 -18.14 8.10 -40.63
C GLU A 331 -18.17 9.29 -41.61
N ASP A 332 -17.00 9.77 -42.04
CA ASP A 332 -16.70 10.70 -43.13
C ASP A 332 -15.61 11.70 -42.72
N GLU A 333 -14.34 11.28 -42.80
CA GLU A 333 -13.24 12.07 -43.37
C GLU A 333 -11.97 11.21 -43.37
N VAL A 334 -11.90 10.31 -44.35
CA VAL A 334 -10.61 9.80 -44.82
C VAL A 334 -9.98 10.94 -45.62
N ASP A 335 -9.23 11.82 -44.95
CA ASP A 335 -8.36 12.78 -45.62
C ASP A 335 -7.19 12.02 -46.27
N ALA A 336 -7.40 11.69 -47.54
CA ALA A 336 -6.40 11.18 -48.46
C ALA A 336 -5.40 12.29 -48.74
N GLY A 337 -4.30 12.32 -47.97
CA GLY A 337 -3.43 13.50 -47.98
C GLY A 337 -1.94 13.27 -47.85
N TYR A 338 -1.36 12.11 -48.22
CA TYR A 338 0.08 12.06 -48.58
C TYR A 338 0.34 10.98 -49.63
N GLY A 339 0.51 11.45 -50.86
CA GLY A 339 0.94 10.65 -52.00
C GLY A 339 2.41 10.23 -51.89
N SER A 340 2.66 8.97 -52.23
CA SER A 340 3.94 8.57 -52.79
C SER A 340 3.73 7.46 -53.80
N MET A 341 4.39 7.67 -54.94
CA MET A 341 4.68 6.76 -56.05
C MET A 341 3.61 6.61 -57.14
N THR A 342 3.89 7.29 -58.26
CA THR A 342 3.80 6.63 -59.58
C THR A 342 5.17 6.71 -60.22
N ASP A 343 5.70 5.54 -60.52
CA ASP A 343 6.91 5.29 -61.30
C ASP A 343 6.73 5.72 -62.77
N GLU A 344 7.75 6.38 -63.32
CA GLU A 344 8.27 6.16 -64.68
C GLU A 344 9.80 6.29 -64.63
#